data_AF-A0A7I0J8L0-F1
#
_entry.id   AF-A0A7I0J8L0-F1
#
_cell.length_a   1.000
_cell.length_b   1.000
_cell.length_c   1.000
_cell.angle_alpha   90.00
_cell.angle_beta   90.00
_cell.angle_gamma   90.00
#
_symmetry.space_group_name_H-M   'P 1'
#
loop_
_entity.id
_entity.type
_entity.pdbx_description
1 polymer ?
#
loop_
_entity_poly.entity_id
_entity_poly.type
_entity_poly.pdbx_seq_one_letter_code
_entity_poly.pdbx_strand_id
1 'polypeptide(L)'
;SWFAGGMLAPWCERESAEQPVLDLGRDAADWWDAVLSGQVTRAGTLVVAAPRDAGELDRFASRTSGHRRVDENEIALLEPDLAGRFRRGLLFPDEAHLDPRPAMAALHDKLATMGVKFHFGCDARPVSGFARQIDCMGMAAADDRLRGVRGEMLILRTPDVSLSRPVRLLHPRFPLYAVPRTDHRFMIGATMIESQSAGPVTARSMMELLGAAHALHPAFGEAEIVETGVGVRPAFPDNLPRVETDGEIIAINGLYRHGFLLAPAMARQAADLVFSQDRTKEHAHETDGQRRGA
;
A
#
# COMPACT_ATOMS: atom_id res chain seq x y z
N SER A 1 3.06 -7.62 -3.63
CA SER A 1 3.50 -6.27 -4.05
C SER A 1 3.08 -5.92 -5.48
N TRP A 2 3.26 -6.81 -6.46
CA TRP A 2 3.05 -6.53 -7.90
C TRP A 2 1.67 -5.96 -8.29
N PHE A 3 0.60 -6.42 -7.63
CA PHE A 3 -0.78 -5.97 -7.89
C PHE A 3 -1.29 -4.91 -6.91
N ALA A 4 -0.40 -4.25 -6.17
CA ALA A 4 -0.82 -3.24 -5.19
C ALA A 4 -1.27 -1.94 -5.87
N GLY A 5 -2.03 -1.13 -5.14
CA GLY A 5 -2.37 0.23 -5.56
C GLY A 5 -1.28 1.26 -5.38
N GLY A 6 -0.26 0.99 -4.55
CA GLY A 6 0.84 1.93 -4.34
C GLY A 6 0.43 3.27 -3.71
N MET A 7 -0.71 3.31 -3.02
CA MET A 7 -1.14 4.49 -2.28
C MET A 7 -0.35 4.63 -0.97
N LEU A 8 0.13 5.83 -0.71
CA LEU A 8 0.78 6.24 0.53
C LEU A 8 -0.18 7.21 1.23
N ALA A 9 -1.30 6.65 1.68
CA ALA A 9 -2.51 7.36 2.07
C ALA A 9 -2.93 7.08 3.54
N PRO A 10 -2.10 7.39 4.54
CA PRO A 10 -2.35 6.99 5.92
C PRO A 10 -3.61 7.63 6.53
N TRP A 11 -3.99 8.82 6.07
CA TRP A 11 -5.15 9.54 6.59
C TRP A 11 -6.47 9.06 5.99
N CYS A 12 -6.48 8.78 4.68
CA CYS A 12 -7.62 8.21 3.97
C CYS A 12 -7.92 6.79 4.45
N GLU A 13 -6.88 6.02 4.76
CA GLU A 13 -7.02 4.65 5.26
C GLU A 13 -7.59 4.58 6.70
N ARG A 14 -7.52 5.66 7.50
CA ARG A 14 -8.11 5.71 8.86
C ARG A 14 -9.61 5.42 8.89
N GLU A 15 -10.31 5.57 7.78
CA GLU A 15 -11.76 5.31 7.72
C GLU A 15 -12.14 3.91 8.22
N SER A 16 -11.28 2.92 7.95
CA SER A 16 -11.50 1.52 8.37
C SER A 16 -10.28 0.85 8.97
N ALA A 17 -9.11 1.50 8.98
CA ALA A 17 -7.93 1.01 9.69
C ALA A 17 -8.00 1.35 11.19
N GLU A 18 -7.01 0.90 11.95
CA GLU A 18 -6.77 1.33 13.34
C GLU A 18 -5.71 2.44 13.42
N GLN A 19 -5.63 3.15 14.55
CA GLN A 19 -4.70 4.27 14.73
C GLN A 19 -3.23 3.95 14.40
N PRO A 20 -2.69 2.76 14.76
CA PRO A 20 -1.31 2.39 14.44
C PRO A 20 -0.98 2.44 12.94
N VAL A 21 -1.96 2.25 12.04
CA VAL A 21 -1.72 2.32 10.59
C VAL A 21 -1.33 3.73 10.16
N LEU A 22 -1.94 4.77 10.74
CA LEU A 22 -1.53 6.15 10.47
C LEU A 22 -0.18 6.45 11.11
N ASP A 23 0.01 6.08 12.37
CA ASP A 23 1.23 6.40 13.11
C ASP A 23 2.47 5.79 12.45
N LEU A 24 2.36 4.55 11.96
CA LEU A 24 3.41 3.86 11.22
C LEU A 24 3.53 4.32 9.77
N GLY A 25 2.43 4.77 9.15
CA GLY A 25 2.36 5.08 7.73
C GLY A 25 2.64 6.54 7.35
N ARG A 26 2.54 7.48 8.30
CA ARG A 26 2.65 8.94 8.03
C ARG A 26 3.96 9.36 7.37
N ASP A 27 5.06 8.68 7.69
CA ASP A 27 6.39 9.01 7.16
C ASP A 27 6.74 8.20 5.89
N ALA A 28 5.82 7.38 5.38
CA ALA A 28 6.09 6.46 4.28
C ALA A 28 6.44 7.21 2.98
N ALA A 29 5.72 8.28 2.65
CA ALA A 29 5.99 9.09 1.48
C ALA A 29 7.41 9.67 1.51
N ASP A 30 7.81 10.25 2.65
CA ASP A 30 9.14 10.81 2.85
C ASP A 30 10.23 9.75 2.74
N TRP A 31 9.99 8.57 3.32
CA TRP A 31 10.94 7.46 3.21
C TRP A 31 11.10 6.97 1.77
N TRP A 32 10.00 6.73 1.06
CA TRP A 32 10.04 6.24 -0.32
C TRP A 32 10.72 7.25 -1.25
N ASP A 33 10.47 8.54 -1.06
CA ASP A 33 11.05 9.61 -1.87
C ASP A 33 12.56 9.78 -1.59
N ALA A 34 12.98 9.66 -0.33
CA ALA A 34 14.39 9.67 0.06
C ALA A 34 15.15 8.43 -0.46
N VAL A 35 14.51 7.27 -0.49
CA VAL A 35 15.16 6.03 -0.93
C VAL A 35 15.12 5.88 -2.45
N LEU A 36 14.02 6.26 -3.10
CA LEU A 36 13.76 6.09 -4.53
C LEU A 36 13.30 7.42 -5.13
N SER A 37 14.21 8.38 -5.20
CA SER A 37 13.90 9.72 -5.70
C SER A 37 13.28 9.69 -7.10
N GLY A 38 12.18 10.42 -7.28
CA GLY A 38 11.43 10.48 -8.53
C GLY A 38 10.40 9.35 -8.73
N GLN A 39 10.23 8.43 -7.77
CA GLN A 39 9.19 7.40 -7.84
C GLN A 39 7.88 7.77 -7.11
N VAL A 40 7.92 8.80 -6.26
CA VAL A 40 6.78 9.24 -5.45
C VAL A 40 6.13 10.49 -6.04
N THR A 41 4.82 10.42 -6.26
CA THR A 41 4.00 11.55 -6.69
C THR A 41 3.21 12.10 -5.50
N ARG A 42 3.57 13.31 -5.05
CA ARG A 42 2.91 14.05 -3.96
C ARG A 42 1.83 14.98 -4.50
N ALA A 43 0.70 14.40 -4.87
CA ALA A 43 -0.45 15.14 -5.38
C ALA A 43 -1.65 15.11 -4.43
N GLY A 44 -1.53 14.49 -3.26
CA GLY A 44 -2.64 14.22 -2.35
C GLY A 44 -3.53 13.07 -2.83
N THR A 45 -4.65 12.86 -2.15
CA THR A 45 -5.74 11.96 -2.58
C THR A 45 -7.05 12.72 -2.61
N LEU A 46 -7.83 12.57 -3.67
CA LEU A 46 -9.17 13.14 -3.77
C LEU A 46 -10.22 12.08 -3.47
N VAL A 47 -11.13 12.37 -2.54
CA VAL A 47 -12.28 11.51 -2.21
C VAL A 47 -13.55 12.21 -2.69
N VAL A 48 -14.34 11.49 -3.48
CA VAL A 48 -15.59 11.99 -4.07
C VAL A 48 -16.73 11.01 -3.83
N ALA A 49 -17.95 11.52 -3.88
CA ALA A 49 -19.17 10.71 -3.89
C ALA A 49 -20.15 11.32 -4.87
N ALA A 50 -20.98 10.48 -5.50
CA ALA A 50 -22.05 10.97 -6.36
C ALA A 50 -23.00 11.91 -5.57
N PRO A 51 -23.67 12.88 -6.22
CA PRO A 51 -24.53 13.84 -5.53
C PRO A 51 -25.62 13.20 -4.64
N ARG A 52 -26.15 12.04 -5.05
CA ARG A 52 -27.13 11.27 -4.28
C ARG A 52 -26.55 10.59 -3.03
N ASP A 53 -25.23 10.34 -3.04
CA ASP A 53 -24.49 9.62 -2.00
C ASP A 53 -23.67 10.60 -1.14
N ALA A 54 -24.03 11.88 -1.15
CA ALA A 54 -23.29 12.94 -0.47
C ALA A 54 -23.11 12.67 1.03
N GLY A 55 -24.07 12.01 1.70
CA GLY A 55 -23.96 11.64 3.11
C GLY A 55 -22.77 10.70 3.41
N GLU A 56 -22.31 9.92 2.43
CA GLU A 56 -21.12 9.08 2.56
C GLU A 56 -19.86 9.91 2.78
N LEU A 57 -19.75 11.09 2.16
CA LEU A 57 -18.63 12.01 2.40
C LEU A 57 -18.63 12.56 3.81
N ASP A 58 -19.79 12.90 4.38
CA ASP A 58 -19.87 13.41 5.75
C ASP A 58 -19.49 12.32 6.77
N ARG A 59 -19.96 11.08 6.55
CA ARG A 59 -19.57 9.91 7.35
C ARG A 59 -18.07 9.58 7.21
N PHE A 60 -17.55 9.68 6.00
CA PHE A 60 -16.12 9.45 5.73
C PHE A 60 -15.28 10.52 6.43
N ALA A 61 -15.68 11.78 6.32
CA ALA A 61 -14.99 12.90 6.91
C ALA A 61 -14.93 12.81 8.44
N SER A 62 -15.98 12.31 9.11
CA SER A 62 -16.01 12.18 10.57
C SER A 62 -15.12 11.06 11.12
N ARG A 63 -14.71 10.10 10.27
CA ARG A 63 -13.84 8.98 10.62
C ARG A 63 -12.38 9.18 10.19
N THR A 64 -12.09 10.28 9.50
CA THR A 64 -10.77 10.58 8.95
C THR A 64 -10.33 11.97 9.39
N SER A 65 -9.05 12.27 9.20
CA SER A 65 -8.42 13.56 9.55
C SER A 65 -7.42 13.94 8.46
N GLY A 66 -6.79 15.12 8.54
CA GLY A 66 -5.82 15.54 7.52
C GLY A 66 -6.44 15.83 6.14
N HIS A 67 -7.76 15.99 6.07
CA HIS A 67 -8.46 16.42 4.87
C HIS A 67 -8.88 17.89 4.96
N ARG A 68 -9.19 18.45 3.79
CA ARG A 68 -9.99 19.67 3.67
C ARG A 68 -11.16 19.39 2.72
N ARG A 69 -12.29 20.05 2.98
CA ARG A 69 -13.44 20.01 2.06
C ARG A 69 -13.10 20.81 0.81
N VAL A 70 -13.47 20.26 -0.35
CA VAL A 70 -13.32 20.90 -1.65
C VAL A 70 -14.69 21.00 -2.33
N ASP A 71 -14.95 22.09 -3.02
CA ASP A 71 -16.16 22.29 -3.81
C ASP A 71 -15.98 21.86 -5.27
N GLU A 72 -17.02 22.00 -6.06
CA GLU A 72 -17.03 21.64 -7.49
C GLU A 72 -15.95 22.36 -8.31
N ASN A 73 -15.70 23.64 -8.02
CA ASN A 73 -14.71 24.43 -8.75
C ASN A 73 -13.30 23.98 -8.39
N GLU A 74 -13.03 23.74 -7.11
CA GLU A 74 -11.74 23.18 -6.68
C GLU A 74 -11.52 21.78 -7.23
N ILE A 75 -12.54 20.93 -7.30
CA ILE A 75 -12.44 19.61 -7.94
C ILE A 75 -12.07 19.77 -9.41
N ALA A 76 -12.71 20.68 -10.15
CA ALA A 76 -12.39 20.95 -11.55
C ALA A 76 -10.97 21.52 -11.75
N LEU A 77 -10.45 22.28 -10.79
CA LEU A 77 -9.07 22.75 -10.82
C LEU A 77 -8.06 21.63 -10.52
N LEU A 78 -8.41 20.73 -9.59
CA LEU A 78 -7.56 19.61 -9.17
C LEU A 78 -7.53 18.51 -10.24
N GLU A 79 -8.69 18.11 -10.74
CA GLU A 79 -8.89 17.08 -11.78
C GLU A 79 -9.90 17.58 -12.82
N PRO A 80 -9.44 18.28 -13.88
CA PRO A 80 -10.31 18.88 -14.90
C PRO A 80 -11.28 17.90 -15.57
N ASP A 81 -10.85 16.65 -15.79
CA ASP A 81 -11.70 15.63 -16.41
C ASP A 81 -12.82 15.14 -15.46
N LEU A 82 -12.82 15.56 -14.19
CA LEU A 82 -13.93 15.34 -13.25
C LEU A 82 -14.85 16.56 -13.10
N ALA A 83 -14.62 17.65 -13.84
CA ALA A 83 -15.42 18.87 -13.77
C ALA A 83 -16.92 18.59 -14.00
N GLY A 84 -17.79 19.21 -13.19
CA GLY A 84 -19.24 19.05 -13.29
C GLY A 84 -19.80 17.70 -12.81
N ARG A 85 -18.94 16.73 -12.44
CA ARG A 85 -19.39 15.39 -12.01
C ARG A 85 -19.69 15.31 -10.52
N PHE A 86 -18.93 16.05 -9.71
CA PHE A 86 -19.00 15.99 -8.25
C PHE A 86 -19.11 17.40 -7.67
N ARG A 87 -20.12 17.61 -6.81
CA ARG A 87 -20.38 18.93 -6.20
C ARG A 87 -19.48 19.25 -5.01
N ARG A 88 -18.97 18.21 -4.35
CA ARG A 88 -18.12 18.32 -3.16
C ARG A 88 -17.26 17.07 -3.01
N GLY A 89 -16.14 17.22 -2.33
CA GLY A 89 -15.21 16.15 -2.03
C GLY A 89 -14.35 16.45 -0.81
N LEU A 90 -13.38 15.58 -0.56
CA LEU A 90 -12.34 15.75 0.44
C LEU A 90 -10.99 15.61 -0.24
N LEU A 91 -10.11 16.59 -0.06
CA LEU A 91 -8.71 16.48 -0.46
C LEU A 91 -7.85 16.18 0.76
N PHE A 92 -7.03 15.14 0.66
CA PHE A 92 -5.97 14.80 1.60
C PHE A 92 -4.64 15.26 0.99
N PRO A 93 -4.18 16.49 1.24
CA PRO A 93 -3.08 17.09 0.48
C PRO A 93 -1.71 16.46 0.78
N ASP A 94 -1.53 15.92 1.98
CA ASP A 94 -0.25 15.37 2.45
C ASP A 94 -0.05 13.90 2.02
N GLU A 95 -1.01 13.33 1.28
CA GLU A 95 -0.91 11.97 0.76
C GLU A 95 -0.13 11.91 -0.55
N ALA A 96 0.39 10.72 -0.84
CA ALA A 96 1.13 10.46 -2.05
C ALA A 96 0.76 9.10 -2.64
N HIS A 97 1.31 8.83 -3.81
CA HIS A 97 1.26 7.50 -4.41
C HIS A 97 2.52 7.26 -5.22
N LEU A 98 2.76 5.99 -5.51
CA LEU A 98 3.80 5.53 -6.42
C LEU A 98 3.25 4.42 -7.31
N ASP A 99 3.96 4.11 -8.39
CA ASP A 99 3.73 2.87 -9.12
C ASP A 99 4.56 1.74 -8.48
N PRO A 100 3.92 0.69 -7.93
CA PRO A 100 4.60 -0.44 -7.33
C PRO A 100 5.63 -1.11 -8.23
N ARG A 101 5.41 -1.19 -9.55
CA ARG A 101 6.31 -1.98 -10.42
C ARG A 101 7.63 -1.27 -10.66
N PRO A 102 7.66 0.00 -11.13
CA PRO A 102 8.88 0.80 -11.18
C PRO A 102 9.54 0.96 -9.82
N ALA A 103 8.78 1.20 -8.74
CA ALA A 103 9.35 1.35 -7.41
C ALA A 103 10.08 0.08 -6.93
N MET A 104 9.49 -1.11 -7.15
CA MET A 104 10.15 -2.37 -6.79
C MET A 104 11.37 -2.67 -7.67
N ALA A 105 11.33 -2.34 -8.96
CA ALA A 105 12.49 -2.47 -9.85
C ALA A 105 13.63 -1.55 -9.40
N ALA A 106 13.34 -0.29 -9.12
CA ALA A 106 14.33 0.68 -8.63
C ALA A 106 14.90 0.27 -7.27
N LEU A 107 14.08 -0.28 -6.36
CA LEU A 107 14.55 -0.80 -5.08
C LEU A 107 15.49 -1.99 -5.25
N HIS A 108 15.13 -2.93 -6.13
CA HIS A 108 15.99 -4.07 -6.47
C HIS A 108 17.36 -3.59 -6.99
N ASP A 109 17.37 -2.67 -7.96
CA ASP A 109 18.60 -2.18 -8.58
C ASP A 109 19.46 -1.44 -7.56
N LYS A 110 18.85 -0.59 -6.72
CA LYS A 110 19.55 0.09 -5.62
C LYS A 110 20.21 -0.92 -4.67
N LEU A 111 19.47 -1.92 -4.21
CA LEU A 111 20.01 -2.95 -3.31
C LEU A 111 21.14 -3.76 -3.98
N ALA A 112 21.01 -4.07 -5.27
CA ALA A 112 22.07 -4.74 -6.03
C ALA A 112 23.35 -3.91 -6.10
N THR A 113 23.25 -2.58 -6.31
CA THR A 113 24.43 -1.68 -6.26
C THR A 113 25.06 -1.59 -4.88
N MET A 114 24.29 -1.85 -3.81
CA MET A 114 24.78 -1.95 -2.44
C MET A 114 25.40 -3.34 -2.13
N GLY A 115 25.47 -4.24 -3.11
CA GLY A 115 26.06 -5.57 -2.96
C GLY A 115 25.10 -6.65 -2.48
N VAL A 116 23.80 -6.38 -2.40
CA VAL A 116 22.79 -7.40 -2.08
C VAL A 116 22.72 -8.40 -3.24
N LYS A 117 22.80 -9.70 -2.90
CA LYS A 117 22.69 -10.79 -3.87
C LYS A 117 21.25 -11.29 -3.92
N PHE A 118 20.66 -11.24 -5.11
CA PHE A 118 19.32 -11.76 -5.37
C PHE A 118 19.40 -13.17 -5.98
N HIS A 119 18.63 -14.09 -5.42
CA HIS A 119 18.48 -15.45 -5.92
C HIS A 119 17.00 -15.69 -6.24
N PHE A 120 16.70 -15.88 -7.53
CA PHE A 120 15.33 -16.12 -8.00
C PHE A 120 15.13 -17.60 -8.35
N GLY A 121 13.88 -18.08 -8.23
CA GLY A 121 13.54 -19.46 -8.59
C GLY A 121 14.05 -20.52 -7.62
N CYS A 122 14.44 -20.14 -6.40
CA CYS A 122 14.91 -21.05 -5.36
C CYS A 122 13.96 -21.05 -4.15
N ASP A 123 13.90 -22.19 -3.46
CA ASP A 123 13.29 -22.28 -2.13
C ASP A 123 14.30 -21.80 -1.07
N ALA A 124 13.92 -20.78 -0.30
CA ALA A 124 14.77 -20.21 0.74
C ALA A 124 14.74 -21.00 2.05
N ARG A 125 13.73 -21.86 2.27
CA ARG A 125 13.55 -22.60 3.54
C ARG A 125 14.73 -23.51 3.92
N PRO A 126 15.43 -24.16 2.97
CA PRO A 126 16.60 -24.99 3.29
C PRO A 126 17.89 -24.19 3.56
N VAL A 127 17.87 -22.88 3.31
CA VAL A 127 19.07 -22.03 3.43
C VAL A 127 19.37 -21.78 4.92
N SER A 128 20.60 -22.08 5.35
CA SER A 128 21.06 -21.97 6.73
C SER A 128 22.47 -21.34 6.80
N GLY A 129 22.97 -21.07 8.01
CA GLY A 129 24.32 -20.53 8.21
C GLY A 129 24.41 -19.00 8.19
N PHE A 130 23.28 -18.30 8.30
CA PHE A 130 23.25 -16.84 8.48
C PHE A 130 23.03 -16.51 9.95
N ALA A 131 23.70 -15.47 10.45
CA ALA A 131 23.54 -15.04 11.84
C ALA A 131 22.10 -14.58 12.17
N ARG A 132 21.38 -14.09 11.15
CA ARG A 132 19.96 -13.71 11.22
C ARG A 132 19.28 -14.07 9.92
N GLN A 133 18.01 -14.45 10.01
CA GLN A 133 17.13 -14.69 8.87
C GLN A 133 15.90 -13.80 8.96
N ILE A 134 15.54 -13.11 7.89
CA ILE A 134 14.34 -12.26 7.84
C ILE A 134 13.30 -12.94 6.96
N ASP A 135 12.22 -13.43 7.56
CA ASP A 135 11.09 -14.02 6.84
C ASP A 135 10.11 -12.92 6.42
N CYS A 136 9.92 -12.77 5.11
CA CYS A 136 8.95 -11.86 4.49
C CYS A 136 8.05 -12.60 3.47
N MET A 137 7.80 -13.90 3.67
CA MET A 137 7.13 -14.78 2.70
C MET A 137 5.61 -14.55 2.58
N GLY A 138 5.01 -13.70 3.42
CA GLY A 138 3.59 -13.39 3.36
C GLY A 138 2.74 -14.64 3.61
N MET A 139 1.78 -14.94 2.72
CA MET A 139 0.92 -16.12 2.82
C MET A 139 1.65 -17.45 2.65
N ALA A 140 2.89 -17.45 2.15
CA ALA A 140 3.69 -18.67 2.04
C ALA A 140 4.41 -19.04 3.35
N ALA A 141 4.36 -18.17 4.37
CA ALA A 141 4.87 -18.47 5.70
C ALA A 141 4.00 -19.51 6.41
N ALA A 142 4.63 -20.35 7.25
CA ALA A 142 3.93 -21.32 8.08
C ALA A 142 3.40 -20.66 9.37
N ASP A 143 2.44 -19.74 9.24
CA ASP A 143 1.78 -19.06 10.36
C ASP A 143 0.27 -19.21 10.25
N ASP A 144 -0.31 -20.06 11.12
CA ASP A 144 -1.73 -20.40 11.14
C ASP A 144 -2.64 -19.26 11.65
N ARG A 145 -2.04 -18.22 12.23
CA ARG A 145 -2.76 -17.01 12.65
C ARG A 145 -3.08 -16.10 11.46
N LEU A 146 -2.46 -16.34 10.30
CA LEU A 146 -2.72 -15.56 9.09
C LEU A 146 -3.98 -16.03 8.37
N ARG A 147 -4.78 -15.06 7.95
CA ARG A 147 -5.83 -15.23 6.97
C ARG A 147 -5.46 -14.53 5.67
N GLY A 148 -5.95 -15.09 4.57
CA GLY A 148 -5.80 -14.49 3.25
C GLY A 148 -6.97 -13.57 2.94
N VAL A 149 -6.66 -12.33 2.59
CA VAL A 149 -7.65 -11.41 2.01
C VAL A 149 -7.32 -11.20 0.55
N ARG A 150 -8.14 -11.83 -0.29
CA ARG A 150 -8.04 -11.74 -1.74
C ARG A 150 -8.46 -10.34 -2.20
N GLY A 151 -7.56 -9.67 -2.91
CA GLY A 151 -7.82 -8.43 -3.60
C GLY A 151 -7.73 -8.63 -5.10
N GLU A 152 -8.81 -8.28 -5.81
CA GLU A 152 -8.90 -8.29 -7.25
C GLU A 152 -8.84 -6.85 -7.77
N MET A 153 -8.06 -6.63 -8.82
CA MET A 153 -7.85 -5.32 -9.44
C MET A 153 -7.76 -5.47 -10.96
N LEU A 154 -7.85 -4.35 -11.66
CA LEU A 154 -7.64 -4.28 -13.09
C LEU A 154 -6.86 -3.02 -13.46
N ILE A 155 -6.11 -3.08 -14.55
CA ILE A 155 -5.47 -1.92 -15.17
C ILE A 155 -6.27 -1.54 -16.40
N LEU A 156 -6.85 -0.34 -16.39
CA LEU A 156 -7.47 0.26 -17.57
C LEU A 156 -6.48 1.16 -18.29
N ARG A 157 -6.63 1.32 -19.60
CA ARG A 157 -5.95 2.34 -20.40
C ARG A 157 -6.97 3.14 -21.21
N THR A 158 -6.94 4.46 -21.07
CA THR A 158 -7.73 5.37 -21.90
C THR A 158 -7.09 6.76 -21.93
N PRO A 159 -6.90 7.36 -23.11
CA PRO A 159 -6.38 8.73 -23.23
C PRO A 159 -7.44 9.81 -22.90
N ASP A 160 -8.71 9.43 -22.79
CA ASP A 160 -9.85 10.36 -22.65
C ASP A 160 -10.03 10.88 -21.22
N VAL A 161 -9.22 10.39 -20.28
CA VAL A 161 -9.17 10.84 -18.89
C VAL A 161 -7.72 10.93 -18.46
N SER A 162 -7.40 11.98 -17.72
CA SER A 162 -6.17 12.17 -16.99
C SER A 162 -6.49 12.43 -15.53
N LEU A 163 -5.81 11.71 -14.63
CA LEU A 163 -5.84 11.99 -13.20
C LEU A 163 -4.42 12.25 -12.73
N SER A 164 -4.23 13.34 -11.99
CA SER A 164 -2.94 13.68 -11.38
C SER A 164 -2.71 12.97 -10.04
N ARG A 165 -3.78 12.46 -9.43
CA ARG A 165 -3.74 11.84 -8.10
C ARG A 165 -4.70 10.66 -7.96
N PRO A 166 -4.55 9.83 -6.91
CA PRO A 166 -5.53 8.80 -6.60
C PRO A 166 -6.90 9.42 -6.33
N VAL A 167 -7.93 8.87 -6.94
CA VAL A 167 -9.31 9.26 -6.68
C VAL A 167 -10.05 8.09 -6.04
N ARG A 168 -10.55 8.30 -4.81
CA ARG A 168 -11.42 7.37 -4.10
C ARG A 168 -12.87 7.75 -4.35
N LEU A 169 -13.60 6.89 -5.05
CA LEU A 169 -15.05 7.00 -5.16
C LEU A 169 -15.70 6.29 -3.98
N LEU A 170 -16.42 7.04 -3.14
CA LEU A 170 -17.31 6.49 -2.14
C LEU A 170 -18.61 6.10 -2.85
N HIS A 171 -18.84 4.80 -2.98
CA HIS A 171 -20.05 4.23 -3.53
C HIS A 171 -20.68 3.30 -2.50
N PRO A 172 -22.01 3.36 -2.27
CA PRO A 172 -22.67 2.58 -1.21
C PRO A 172 -22.44 1.08 -1.27
N ARG A 173 -22.14 0.55 -2.46
CA ARG A 173 -21.91 -0.89 -2.66
C ARG A 173 -20.44 -1.26 -2.77
N PHE A 174 -19.63 -0.45 -3.46
CA PHE A 174 -18.29 -0.84 -3.91
C PHE A 174 -17.37 0.39 -3.92
N PRO A 175 -16.67 0.68 -2.80
CA PRO A 175 -15.68 1.75 -2.81
C PRO A 175 -14.59 1.42 -3.84
N LEU A 176 -14.17 2.43 -4.60
CA LEU A 176 -13.20 2.27 -5.67
C LEU A 176 -12.03 3.22 -5.45
N TYR A 177 -10.81 2.75 -5.70
CA TYR A 177 -9.69 3.63 -5.99
C TYR A 177 -9.34 3.55 -7.47
N ALA A 178 -9.23 4.71 -8.09
CA ALA A 178 -8.58 4.89 -9.39
C ALA A 178 -7.23 5.56 -9.14
N VAL A 179 -6.15 4.81 -9.33
CA VAL A 179 -4.78 5.30 -9.12
C VAL A 179 -4.10 5.48 -10.47
N PRO A 180 -3.71 6.70 -10.85
CA PRO A 180 -3.07 6.95 -12.14
C PRO A 180 -1.68 6.29 -12.20
N ARG A 181 -1.30 5.95 -13.43
CA ARG A 181 -0.02 5.37 -13.84
C ARG A 181 0.44 6.08 -15.11
N THR A 182 1.66 5.80 -15.54
CA THR A 182 2.17 6.28 -16.82
C THR A 182 1.35 5.73 -18.00
N ASP A 183 1.47 6.38 -19.16
CA ASP A 183 0.85 5.94 -20.42
C ASP A 183 -0.68 5.81 -20.35
N HIS A 184 -1.32 6.75 -19.65
CA HIS A 184 -2.78 6.83 -19.50
C HIS A 184 -3.39 5.54 -18.90
N ARG A 185 -2.64 4.89 -18.02
CA ARG A 185 -3.09 3.69 -17.32
C ARG A 185 -3.62 4.05 -15.94
N PHE A 186 -4.59 3.27 -15.48
CA PHE A 186 -5.23 3.46 -14.19
C PHE A 186 -5.36 2.11 -13.50
N MET A 187 -4.79 1.99 -12.30
CA MET A 187 -5.12 0.88 -11.42
C MET A 187 -6.49 1.13 -10.82
N ILE A 188 -7.44 0.26 -11.16
CA ILE A 188 -8.79 0.25 -10.63
C ILE A 188 -8.88 -0.88 -9.62
N GLY A 189 -9.12 -0.53 -8.37
CA GLY A 189 -9.22 -1.55 -7.36
C GLY A 189 -9.19 -1.05 -5.92
N ALA A 190 -9.08 -1.98 -4.97
CA ALA A 190 -9.22 -3.42 -5.19
C ALA A 190 -10.35 -3.94 -4.30
N THR A 191 -10.92 -5.08 -4.69
CA THR A 191 -11.88 -5.79 -3.84
C THR A 191 -11.21 -6.24 -2.53
N MET A 192 -12.04 -6.60 -1.55
CA MET A 192 -11.61 -7.15 -0.28
C MET A 192 -12.47 -8.37 0.02
N ILE A 193 -11.98 -9.55 -0.36
CA ILE A 193 -12.70 -10.82 -0.27
C ILE A 193 -11.97 -11.70 0.75
N GLU A 194 -12.65 -12.13 1.82
CA GLU A 194 -12.12 -13.11 2.78
C GLU A 194 -11.98 -14.47 2.09
N SER A 195 -10.81 -14.72 1.51
CA SER A 195 -10.52 -15.91 0.72
C SER A 195 -9.01 -16.03 0.49
N GLN A 196 -8.50 -17.26 0.61
CA GLN A 196 -7.13 -17.60 0.26
C GLN A 196 -6.96 -18.03 -1.21
N SER A 197 -8.04 -18.02 -2.01
CA SER A 197 -7.96 -18.41 -3.42
C SER A 197 -7.02 -17.48 -4.18
N ALA A 198 -6.08 -18.07 -4.93
CA ALA A 198 -5.20 -17.37 -5.87
C ALA A 198 -5.67 -17.52 -7.34
N GLY A 199 -6.90 -18.03 -7.56
CA GLY A 199 -7.46 -18.20 -8.92
C GLY A 199 -7.71 -16.87 -9.65
N PRO A 200 -8.11 -16.89 -10.92
CA PRO A 200 -8.37 -15.67 -11.72
C PRO A 200 -9.48 -14.78 -11.15
N VAL A 201 -9.52 -13.51 -11.56
CA VAL A 201 -10.56 -12.54 -11.16
C VAL A 201 -11.96 -13.08 -11.45
N THR A 202 -12.91 -12.82 -10.55
CA THR A 202 -14.29 -13.30 -10.72
C THR A 202 -15.12 -12.38 -11.61
N ALA A 203 -16.14 -12.95 -12.28
CA ALA A 203 -17.10 -12.16 -13.07
C ALA A 203 -17.79 -11.07 -12.23
N ARG A 204 -18.10 -11.37 -10.95
CA ARG A 204 -18.68 -10.39 -10.02
C ARG A 204 -17.78 -9.18 -9.85
N SER A 205 -16.52 -9.38 -9.45
CA SER A 205 -15.62 -8.24 -9.23
C SER A 205 -15.34 -7.47 -10.51
N MET A 206 -15.26 -8.12 -11.67
CA MET A 206 -15.14 -7.42 -12.95
C MET A 206 -16.31 -6.46 -13.17
N MET A 207 -17.54 -6.94 -13.01
CA MET A 207 -18.74 -6.10 -13.16
C MET A 207 -18.78 -4.95 -12.15
N GLU A 208 -18.40 -5.22 -10.89
CA GLU A 208 -18.41 -4.23 -9.81
C GLU A 208 -17.35 -3.15 -10.02
N LEU A 209 -16.11 -3.54 -10.32
CA LEU A 209 -15.00 -2.61 -10.55
C LEU A 209 -15.22 -1.75 -11.80
N LEU A 210 -15.66 -2.35 -12.92
CA LEU A 210 -15.96 -1.61 -14.14
C LEU A 210 -17.17 -0.69 -13.97
N GLY A 211 -18.21 -1.15 -13.27
CA GLY A 211 -19.37 -0.33 -12.96
C GLY A 211 -19.01 0.88 -12.09
N ALA A 212 -18.16 0.70 -11.07
CA ALA A 212 -17.68 1.79 -10.24
C ALA A 212 -16.76 2.75 -11.02
N ALA A 213 -15.88 2.23 -11.88
CA ALA A 213 -15.01 3.06 -12.71
C ALA A 213 -15.83 3.91 -13.69
N HIS A 214 -16.83 3.33 -14.34
CA HIS A 214 -17.75 4.07 -15.21
C HIS A 214 -18.55 5.14 -14.45
N ALA A 215 -18.96 4.85 -13.21
CA ALA A 215 -19.61 5.84 -12.36
C ALA A 215 -18.69 7.02 -12.02
N LEU A 216 -17.40 6.76 -11.79
CA LEU A 216 -16.38 7.79 -11.61
C LEU A 216 -16.27 8.66 -12.87
N HIS A 217 -16.03 8.04 -14.03
CA HIS A 217 -15.99 8.73 -15.32
C HIS A 217 -16.43 7.82 -16.49
N PRO A 218 -17.33 8.24 -17.40
CA PRO A 218 -17.89 7.39 -18.44
C PRO A 218 -16.86 6.83 -19.41
N ALA A 219 -15.77 7.57 -19.67
CA ALA A 219 -14.68 7.11 -20.53
C ALA A 219 -14.00 5.83 -20.03
N PHE A 220 -14.09 5.51 -18.73
CA PHE A 220 -13.64 4.20 -18.24
C PHE A 220 -14.49 3.04 -18.78
N GLY A 221 -15.70 3.29 -19.27
CA GLY A 221 -16.54 2.30 -19.94
C GLY A 221 -16.03 1.90 -21.33
N GLU A 222 -15.30 2.79 -21.99
CA GLU A 222 -14.69 2.56 -23.31
C GLU A 222 -13.18 2.23 -23.21
N ALA A 223 -12.64 2.22 -21.98
CA ALA A 223 -11.22 1.98 -21.75
C ALA A 223 -10.83 0.53 -22.03
N GLU A 224 -9.61 0.34 -22.53
CA GLU A 224 -9.04 -0.99 -22.72
C GLU A 224 -8.73 -1.63 -21.36
N ILE A 225 -9.16 -2.88 -21.17
CA ILE A 225 -8.70 -3.71 -20.05
C ILE A 225 -7.33 -4.27 -20.42
N VAL A 226 -6.27 -3.66 -19.87
CA VAL A 226 -4.89 -4.06 -20.14
C VAL A 226 -4.52 -5.30 -19.35
N GLU A 227 -4.96 -5.37 -18.10
CA GLU A 227 -4.56 -6.42 -17.18
C GLU A 227 -5.64 -6.63 -16.11
N THR A 228 -5.78 -7.88 -15.67
CA THR A 228 -6.51 -8.23 -14.45
C THR A 228 -5.55 -8.91 -13.49
N GLY A 229 -5.68 -8.61 -12.20
CA GLY A 229 -4.71 -9.01 -11.18
C GLY A 229 -5.38 -9.52 -9.91
N VAL A 230 -4.78 -10.53 -9.31
CA VAL A 230 -5.22 -11.12 -8.04
C VAL A 230 -4.04 -11.21 -7.09
N GLY A 231 -4.19 -10.69 -5.89
CA GLY A 231 -3.24 -10.89 -4.80
C GLY A 231 -3.94 -11.36 -3.53
N VAL A 232 -3.38 -12.35 -2.85
CA VAL A 232 -3.82 -12.75 -1.51
C VAL A 232 -2.96 -12.02 -0.48
N ARG A 233 -3.60 -11.14 0.29
CA ARG A 233 -2.95 -10.31 1.30
C ARG A 233 -2.90 -11.07 2.62
N PRO A 234 -1.72 -11.27 3.22
CA PRO A 234 -1.64 -11.83 4.57
C PRO A 234 -2.13 -10.80 5.58
N ALA A 235 -3.05 -11.22 6.44
CA ALA A 235 -3.58 -10.40 7.52
C ALA A 235 -3.69 -11.22 8.79
N PHE A 236 -3.37 -10.61 9.93
CA PHE A 236 -3.75 -11.13 11.23
C PHE A 236 -5.22 -10.79 11.54
N PRO A 237 -5.84 -11.40 12.58
CA PRO A 237 -7.23 -11.12 12.94
C PRO A 237 -7.53 -9.63 13.19
N ASP A 238 -6.54 -8.89 13.71
CA ASP A 238 -6.60 -7.46 14.02
C ASP A 238 -6.24 -6.55 12.82
N ASN A 239 -5.86 -7.10 11.66
CA ASN A 239 -5.35 -6.37 10.48
C ASN A 239 -4.05 -5.58 10.69
N LEU A 240 -3.36 -5.75 11.82
CA LEU A 240 -2.12 -5.04 12.10
C LEU A 240 -0.90 -5.89 11.73
N PRO A 241 0.16 -5.30 11.15
CA PRO A 241 1.37 -6.05 10.85
C PRO A 241 2.13 -6.38 12.14
N ARG A 242 2.99 -7.40 12.06
CA ARG A 242 3.86 -7.80 13.16
C ARG A 242 5.30 -7.99 12.67
N VAL A 243 6.23 -7.61 13.54
CA VAL A 243 7.65 -7.95 13.45
C VAL A 243 7.97 -8.76 14.69
N GLU A 244 8.08 -10.08 14.54
CA GLU A 244 8.28 -11.03 15.64
C GLU A 244 9.65 -11.70 15.51
N THR A 245 10.26 -12.08 16.62
CA THR A 245 11.55 -12.80 16.63
C THR A 245 11.39 -14.16 17.30
N ASP A 246 11.90 -15.20 16.65
CA ASP A 246 12.05 -16.54 17.20
C ASP A 246 13.47 -17.03 16.92
N GLY A 247 14.31 -17.02 17.95
CA GLY A 247 15.74 -17.32 17.82
C GLY A 247 16.44 -16.38 16.83
N GLU A 248 16.98 -16.96 15.75
CA GLU A 248 17.70 -16.24 14.68
C GLU A 248 16.75 -15.67 13.61
N ILE A 249 15.48 -16.07 13.61
CA ILE A 249 14.48 -15.68 12.62
C ILE A 249 13.73 -14.44 13.11
N ILE A 250 13.61 -13.44 12.24
CA ILE A 250 12.69 -12.31 12.40
C ILE A 250 11.64 -12.41 11.30
N ALA A 251 10.38 -12.57 11.69
CA ALA A 251 9.26 -12.61 10.75
C ALA A 251 8.62 -11.23 10.62
N ILE A 252 8.41 -10.77 9.39
CA ILE A 252 7.64 -9.57 9.06
C ILE A 252 6.42 -10.01 8.26
N ASN A 253 5.21 -9.88 8.83
CA ASN A 253 4.00 -10.34 8.15
C ASN A 253 2.75 -9.55 8.56
N GLY A 254 1.62 -9.86 7.92
CA GLY A 254 0.31 -9.30 8.29
C GLY A 254 0.04 -7.88 7.80
N LEU A 255 0.78 -7.38 6.80
CA LEU A 255 0.63 -6.00 6.30
C LEU A 255 -0.73 -5.72 5.64
N TYR A 256 -1.56 -6.74 5.44
CA TYR A 256 -2.90 -6.63 4.91
C TYR A 256 -2.94 -5.81 3.60
N ARG A 257 -3.72 -4.72 3.55
CA ARG A 257 -3.82 -3.82 2.40
C ARG A 257 -2.81 -2.66 2.42
N HIS A 258 -1.99 -2.57 3.47
CA HIS A 258 -1.12 -1.42 3.73
C HIS A 258 0.36 -1.73 3.45
N GLY A 259 0.67 -2.72 2.59
CA GLY A 259 2.03 -3.18 2.32
C GLY A 259 3.03 -2.07 2.00
N PHE A 260 2.74 -1.22 1.01
CA PHE A 260 3.64 -0.11 0.66
C PHE A 260 3.68 1.00 1.70
N LEU A 261 2.55 1.24 2.38
CA LEU A 261 2.42 2.26 3.41
C LEU A 261 3.22 1.89 4.68
N LEU A 262 3.19 0.63 5.10
CA LEU A 262 3.78 0.18 6.37
C LEU A 262 5.16 -0.47 6.21
N ALA A 263 5.55 -0.86 4.99
CA ALA A 263 6.86 -1.48 4.75
C ALA A 263 8.05 -0.70 5.33
N PRO A 264 8.15 0.65 5.19
CA PRO A 264 9.26 1.40 5.78
C PRO A 264 9.37 1.25 7.30
N ALA A 265 8.23 1.34 8.01
CA ALA A 265 8.19 1.22 9.46
C ALA A 265 8.52 -0.21 9.92
N MET A 266 7.98 -1.22 9.24
CA MET A 266 8.25 -2.62 9.57
C MET A 266 9.70 -3.00 9.30
N ALA A 267 10.27 -2.54 8.18
CA ALA A 267 11.67 -2.76 7.85
C ALA A 267 12.60 -2.11 8.89
N ARG A 268 12.26 -0.91 9.38
CA ARG A 268 13.02 -0.24 10.46
C ARG A 268 12.96 -1.04 11.76
N GLN A 269 11.78 -1.48 12.19
CA GLN A 269 11.65 -2.31 13.39
C GLN A 269 12.46 -3.61 13.29
N ALA A 270 12.43 -4.27 12.12
CA ALA A 270 13.23 -5.47 11.90
C ALA A 270 14.73 -5.17 11.92
N ALA A 271 15.18 -4.07 11.29
CA ALA A 271 16.58 -3.64 11.34
C ALA A 271 17.03 -3.35 12.78
N ASP A 272 16.20 -2.68 13.58
CA ASP A 272 16.48 -2.43 14.99
C ASP A 272 16.65 -3.75 15.75
N LEU A 273 15.81 -4.76 15.51
CA LEU A 273 15.97 -6.09 16.12
C LEU A 273 17.23 -6.83 15.63
N VAL A 274 17.64 -6.63 14.38
CA VAL A 274 18.90 -7.19 13.84
C VAL A 274 20.08 -6.62 14.60
N PHE A 275 20.19 -5.29 14.66
CA PHE A 275 21.40 -4.61 15.12
C PHE A 275 21.41 -4.27 16.62
N SER A 276 20.27 -4.34 17.33
CA SER A 276 20.24 -4.06 18.78
C SER A 276 20.87 -5.16 19.63
N GLN A 277 20.90 -6.42 19.14
CA GLN A 277 21.57 -7.50 19.86
C GLN A 277 23.11 -7.35 19.87
N ASP A 278 23.69 -6.62 18.92
CA ASP A 278 25.12 -6.35 18.87
C ASP A 278 25.53 -5.28 19.88
N ARG A 279 24.67 -4.29 20.16
CA ARG A 279 24.93 -3.23 21.16
C ARG A 279 25.04 -3.76 22.59
N THR A 280 24.30 -4.81 22.93
CA THR A 280 24.37 -5.44 24.27
C THR A 280 25.68 -6.22 24.45
N LYS A 281 26.27 -6.74 23.36
CA LYS A 281 27.55 -7.46 23.38
C LYS A 281 28.76 -6.52 23.41
N GLU A 282 28.70 -5.37 22.73
CA GLU A 282 29.76 -4.36 22.80
C GLU A 282 29.90 -3.76 24.21
N HIS A 283 28.80 -3.44 24.90
CA HIS A 283 28.85 -2.97 26.29
C HIS A 283 29.29 -4.05 27.31
N ALA A 284 29.04 -5.33 27.03
CA ALA A 284 29.57 -6.43 27.83
C ALA A 284 31.10 -6.57 27.69
N HIS A 285 31.65 -6.27 26.50
CA HIS A 285 33.09 -6.30 26.26
C HIS A 285 33.83 -5.08 26.84
N GLU A 286 33.21 -3.89 26.86
CA GLU A 286 33.78 -2.69 27.50
C GLU A 286 33.80 -2.80 29.04
N THR A 287 32.76 -3.39 29.64
CA THR A 287 32.69 -3.57 31.09
C THR A 287 33.61 -4.67 31.64
N ASP A 288 33.99 -5.65 30.82
CA ASP A 288 34.95 -6.70 31.21
C ASP A 288 36.42 -6.25 31.04
N GLY A 289 36.68 -5.31 30.12
CA GLY A 289 37.99 -4.67 29.96
C GLY A 289 38.37 -3.74 31.12
N GLN A 290 37.39 -3.12 31.79
CA GLN A 290 37.61 -2.26 32.96
C GLN A 290 37.74 -3.03 34.29
N ARG A 291 37.34 -4.30 34.35
CA ARG A 291 37.47 -5.13 35.57
C ARG A 291 38.78 -5.91 35.69
N ARG A 292 39.62 -5.91 34.64
CA ARG A 292 40.95 -6.56 34.65
C ARG A 292 42.11 -5.60 34.92
N GLY A 293 41.83 -4.34 35.25
CA GLY A 293 42.83 -3.29 35.47
C GLY A 293 42.78 -2.59 36.84
N ALA A 294 42.15 -3.21 37.85
CA ALA A 294 42.11 -2.71 39.22
C ALA A 294 42.67 -3.75 40.21
#